data_AF-A0AAW9DGB6-F1
#
_entry.id   AF-A0AAW9DGB6-F1
#
_cell.length_a   1.000
_cell.length_b   1.000
_cell.length_c   1.000
_cell.angle_alpha   90.00
_cell.angle_beta   90.00
_cell.angle_gamma   90.00
#
_symmetry.space_group_name_H-M   'P 1'
#
loop_
_entity.id
_entity.type
_entity.pdbx_description
1 polymer ?
#
loop_
_entity_poly.entity_id
_entity_poly.type
_entity_poly.pdbx_seq_one_letter_code
_entity_poly.pdbx_strand_id
1 'polypeptide(L)'
;MKEIFNDSFRLMGTNYHQKEALVIMKKLSKKNNYLTMSDEGIKEYILRTYSNVYEYKYLKTNDVILIREPKNPHDPNAVKVLAGGVFAGYLPADIAKKVNRYVGKSGYNIEATLHGRGGKFKTLDDTLTKVILDEKEISFRLDLVISKVSIPKKSTSVVDSIASPTQTTNSFWQNLFLILSFLSVLIGILFILVAFSFLLKQKILEFFVGLVIGVLFFAPAAVYKYIFKK
;
A
#
# COMPACT_ATOMS: atom_id res chain seq x y z
N MET A 1 0.00 0.44 -24.15
CA MET A 1 -0.59 -0.33 -23.03
C MET A 1 -2.00 -0.75 -23.44
N LYS A 2 -2.39 -2.03 -23.27
CA LYS A 2 -3.73 -2.50 -23.69
C LYS A 2 -4.59 -2.78 -22.47
N GLU A 3 -5.70 -2.05 -22.34
CA GLU A 3 -6.71 -2.31 -21.31
C GLU A 3 -7.36 -3.68 -21.53
N ILE A 4 -7.50 -4.46 -20.46
CA ILE A 4 -8.11 -5.79 -20.48
C ILE A 4 -9.30 -5.91 -19.53
N PHE A 5 -9.42 -5.00 -18.57
CA PHE A 5 -10.54 -4.91 -17.64
C PHE A 5 -10.65 -3.47 -17.13
N ASN A 6 -11.87 -2.95 -17.08
CA ASN A 6 -12.19 -1.64 -16.53
C ASN A 6 -13.64 -1.68 -16.05
N ASP A 7 -13.83 -1.59 -14.74
CA ASP A 7 -15.15 -1.65 -14.12
C ASP A 7 -15.15 -0.98 -12.75
N SER A 8 -16.34 -0.64 -12.26
CA SER A 8 -16.58 -0.08 -10.94
C SER A 8 -17.69 -0.83 -10.22
N PHE A 9 -17.38 -1.42 -9.06
CA PHE A 9 -18.33 -2.31 -8.36
C PHE A 9 -18.19 -2.21 -6.84
N ARG A 10 -19.26 -2.59 -6.12
CA ARG A 10 -19.26 -2.66 -4.65
C ARG A 10 -18.44 -3.88 -4.20
N LEU A 11 -17.62 -3.71 -3.17
CA LEU A 11 -16.96 -4.84 -2.52
C LEU A 11 -17.94 -5.67 -1.71
N MET A 12 -17.67 -6.96 -1.63
CA MET A 12 -18.44 -7.92 -0.84
C MET A 12 -17.82 -8.12 0.55
N GLY A 13 -18.64 -8.49 1.51
CA GLY A 13 -18.19 -8.84 2.86
C GLY A 13 -17.92 -7.67 3.80
N THR A 14 -17.91 -6.42 3.34
CA THR A 14 -17.71 -5.25 4.22
C THR A 14 -18.74 -5.18 5.35
N ASN A 15 -19.98 -5.63 5.11
CA ASN A 15 -21.06 -5.69 6.11
C ASN A 15 -20.72 -6.59 7.31
N TYR A 16 -19.91 -7.63 7.12
CA TYR A 16 -19.42 -8.50 8.22
C TYR A 16 -18.16 -7.95 8.92
N HIS A 17 -17.56 -6.89 8.38
CA HIS A 17 -16.28 -6.31 8.83
C HIS A 17 -16.37 -4.80 9.05
N GLN A 18 -17.44 -4.34 9.71
CA GLN A 18 -17.69 -2.90 9.94
C GLN A 18 -16.62 -2.23 10.82
N LYS A 19 -15.94 -2.99 11.71
CA LYS A 19 -14.86 -2.44 12.55
C LYS A 19 -13.64 -2.05 11.71
N GLU A 20 -13.21 -2.94 10.82
CA GLU A 20 -12.12 -2.70 9.87
C GLU A 20 -12.50 -1.60 8.88
N ALA A 21 -13.74 -1.61 8.40
CA ALA A 21 -14.27 -0.56 7.54
C ALA A 21 -14.19 0.82 8.21
N LEU A 22 -14.56 0.93 9.48
CA LEU A 22 -14.45 2.17 10.25
C LEU A 22 -12.99 2.63 10.40
N VAL A 23 -12.05 1.71 10.60
CA VAL A 23 -10.61 2.04 10.64
C VAL A 23 -10.16 2.65 9.31
N ILE A 24 -10.60 2.08 8.18
CA ILE A 24 -10.31 2.64 6.85
C ILE A 24 -10.92 4.05 6.73
N MET A 25 -12.20 4.23 7.07
CA MET A 25 -12.87 5.54 6.98
C MET A 25 -12.12 6.61 7.80
N LYS A 26 -11.73 6.29 9.02
CA LYS A 26 -10.96 7.20 9.90
C LYS A 26 -9.60 7.57 9.30
N LYS A 27 -8.85 6.58 8.79
CA LYS A 27 -7.54 6.82 8.15
C LYS A 27 -7.65 7.71 6.91
N LEU A 28 -8.69 7.51 6.11
CA LEU A 28 -8.90 8.28 4.88
C LEU A 28 -9.49 9.67 5.15
N SER A 29 -10.20 9.84 6.27
CA SER A 29 -10.77 11.13 6.63
C SER A 29 -9.68 12.13 6.97
N LYS A 30 -9.55 13.16 6.13
CA LYS A 30 -8.92 14.41 6.55
C LYS A 30 -9.92 15.09 7.47
N LYS A 31 -9.49 15.40 8.71
CA LYS A 31 -10.24 16.05 9.81
C LYS A 31 -11.54 16.71 9.33
N ASN A 32 -12.69 16.08 9.59
CA ASN A 32 -13.95 16.50 8.98
C ASN A 32 -14.82 17.31 9.96
N ASN A 33 -15.01 18.58 9.63
CA ASN A 33 -15.65 19.67 10.41
C ASN A 33 -17.18 19.72 10.30
N TYR A 34 -17.86 18.62 9.97
CA TYR A 34 -19.30 18.68 9.71
C TYR A 34 -20.17 18.34 10.92
N LEU A 35 -19.68 17.51 11.86
CA LEU A 35 -20.34 17.33 13.16
C LEU A 35 -20.15 18.54 14.09
N THR A 36 -19.22 19.44 13.78
CA THR A 36 -18.92 20.63 14.58
C THR A 36 -19.82 21.83 14.23
N MET A 37 -20.67 21.72 13.22
CA MET A 37 -21.70 22.73 12.94
C MET A 37 -22.79 22.69 14.01
N SER A 38 -23.40 23.84 14.29
CA SER A 38 -24.61 23.88 15.12
C SER A 38 -25.77 23.15 14.42
N ASP A 39 -26.74 22.70 15.20
CA ASP A 39 -27.90 22.02 14.65
C ASP A 39 -28.72 22.95 13.72
N GLU A 40 -28.77 24.26 13.99
CA GLU A 40 -29.34 25.25 13.05
C GLU A 40 -28.62 25.26 11.71
N GLY A 41 -27.28 25.27 11.72
CA GLY A 41 -26.47 25.29 10.50
C GLY A 41 -26.60 23.98 9.70
N ILE A 42 -26.72 22.85 10.39
CA ILE A 42 -26.97 21.54 9.77
C ILE A 42 -28.37 21.51 9.14
N LYS A 43 -29.37 22.02 9.85
CA LYS A 43 -30.74 22.12 9.33
C LYS A 43 -30.81 22.97 8.07
N GLU A 44 -30.22 24.15 8.07
CA GLU A 44 -30.17 25.02 6.88
C GLU A 44 -29.47 24.32 5.71
N TYR A 45 -28.34 23.65 5.96
CA TYR A 45 -27.62 22.89 4.94
C TYR A 45 -28.49 21.78 4.33
N ILE A 46 -29.15 20.97 5.17
CA ILE A 46 -30.00 19.87 4.70
C ILE A 46 -31.18 20.41 3.91
N LEU A 47 -31.88 21.44 4.39
CA LEU A 47 -33.02 22.02 3.67
C LEU A 47 -32.63 22.65 2.33
N ARG A 48 -31.42 23.23 2.24
CA ARG A 48 -30.91 23.83 0.99
C ARG A 48 -30.42 22.79 -0.02
N THR A 49 -29.80 21.71 0.44
CA THR A 49 -29.06 20.76 -0.42
C THR A 49 -29.73 19.39 -0.54
N TYR A 50 -30.78 19.15 0.23
CA TYR A 50 -31.45 17.85 0.36
C TYR A 50 -30.48 16.70 0.66
N SER A 51 -29.39 17.00 1.37
CA SER A 51 -28.28 16.07 1.59
C SER A 51 -27.95 15.92 3.06
N ASN A 52 -27.82 14.67 3.52
CA ASN A 52 -27.38 14.34 4.87
C ASN A 52 -25.92 14.76 5.12
N VAL A 53 -25.61 15.02 6.39
CA VAL A 53 -24.30 15.48 6.84
C VAL A 53 -23.53 14.31 7.46
N TYR A 54 -22.71 13.63 6.66
CA TYR A 54 -21.92 12.47 7.09
C TYR A 54 -20.66 12.86 7.87
N GLU A 55 -20.32 12.07 8.89
CA GLU A 55 -19.05 12.17 9.63
C GLU A 55 -17.85 12.05 8.68
N TYR A 56 -17.94 11.17 7.69
CA TYR A 56 -16.89 10.87 6.74
C TYR A 56 -17.32 11.22 5.30
N LYS A 57 -16.67 12.20 4.65
CA LYS A 57 -17.09 12.72 3.33
C LYS A 57 -16.04 12.45 2.24
N TYR A 58 -16.51 11.99 1.07
CA TYR A 58 -15.72 11.81 -0.15
C TYR A 58 -14.39 11.06 0.04
N LEU A 59 -14.42 9.97 0.81
CA LEU A 59 -13.22 9.22 1.12
C LEU A 59 -12.79 8.39 -0.10
N LYS A 60 -11.62 8.70 -0.63
CA LYS A 60 -11.00 7.96 -1.72
C LYS A 60 -9.53 7.67 -1.44
N THR A 61 -9.04 6.53 -1.91
CA THR A 61 -7.61 6.19 -1.87
C THR A 61 -7.20 5.31 -3.03
N ASN A 62 -5.96 5.49 -3.48
CA ASN A 62 -5.30 4.60 -4.43
C ASN A 62 -4.35 3.61 -3.73
N ASP A 63 -4.18 3.74 -2.41
CA ASP A 63 -3.42 2.79 -1.59
C ASP A 63 -4.28 1.54 -1.35
N VAL A 64 -4.38 0.73 -2.40
CA VAL A 64 -5.22 -0.46 -2.47
C VAL A 64 -4.39 -1.65 -2.94
N ILE A 65 -4.48 -2.76 -2.22
CA ILE A 65 -3.76 -4.00 -2.51
C ILE A 65 -4.76 -5.13 -2.73
N LEU A 66 -4.61 -5.84 -3.85
CA LEU A 66 -5.40 -7.03 -4.17
C LEU A 66 -4.58 -8.29 -3.88
N ILE A 67 -5.15 -9.23 -3.11
CA ILE A 67 -4.48 -10.47 -2.69
C ILE A 67 -5.36 -11.66 -3.08
N ARG A 68 -4.82 -12.58 -3.86
CA ARG A 68 -5.51 -13.85 -4.18
C ARG A 68 -5.55 -14.76 -2.96
N GLU A 69 -6.68 -15.46 -2.79
CA GLU A 69 -6.84 -16.51 -1.77
C GLU A 69 -7.30 -17.81 -2.42
N PRO A 70 -6.44 -18.53 -3.17
CA PRO A 70 -6.82 -19.74 -3.90
C PRO A 70 -7.27 -20.91 -3.02
N LYS A 71 -6.96 -20.85 -1.72
CA LYS A 71 -7.39 -21.83 -0.71
C LYS A 71 -8.61 -21.35 0.09
N ASN A 72 -9.27 -20.26 -0.32
CA ASN A 72 -10.47 -19.78 0.35
C ASN A 72 -11.57 -20.87 0.26
N PRO A 73 -12.23 -21.21 1.39
CA PRO A 73 -13.18 -22.32 1.44
C PRO A 73 -14.48 -22.06 0.68
N HIS A 74 -14.79 -20.81 0.35
CA HIS A 74 -16.04 -20.42 -0.33
C HIS A 74 -15.85 -20.17 -1.82
N ASP A 75 -14.72 -19.60 -2.24
CA ASP A 75 -14.41 -19.33 -3.65
C ASP A 75 -12.90 -19.44 -3.93
N PRO A 76 -12.42 -20.42 -4.73
CA PRO A 76 -11.00 -20.52 -5.09
C PRO A 76 -10.50 -19.37 -5.97
N ASN A 77 -11.40 -18.54 -6.50
CA ASN A 77 -11.06 -17.33 -7.26
C ASN A 77 -11.00 -16.08 -6.37
N ALA A 78 -11.27 -16.19 -5.07
CA ALA A 78 -11.39 -15.06 -4.16
C ALA A 78 -10.19 -14.13 -4.25
N VAL A 79 -10.49 -12.83 -4.32
CA VAL A 79 -9.50 -11.76 -4.26
C VAL A 79 -9.90 -10.81 -3.14
N LYS A 80 -9.09 -10.82 -2.09
CA LYS A 80 -9.18 -9.92 -0.94
C LYS A 80 -8.66 -8.54 -1.33
N VAL A 81 -9.33 -7.50 -0.86
CA VAL A 81 -8.95 -6.10 -1.06
C VAL A 81 -8.55 -5.50 0.29
N LEU A 82 -7.35 -4.94 0.33
CA LEU A 82 -6.85 -4.16 1.47
C LEU A 82 -6.73 -2.69 1.07
N ALA A 83 -7.05 -1.79 1.99
CA ALA A 83 -6.77 -0.36 1.85
C ALA A 83 -5.95 0.12 3.06
N GLY A 84 -4.77 0.70 2.81
CA GLY A 84 -3.84 1.09 3.90
C GLY A 84 -3.52 -0.07 4.86
N GLY A 85 -3.38 -1.28 4.30
CA GLY A 85 -3.12 -2.54 5.01
C GLY A 85 -4.31 -3.14 5.77
N VAL A 86 -5.50 -2.54 5.70
CA VAL A 86 -6.70 -2.99 6.43
C VAL A 86 -7.69 -3.64 5.47
N PHE A 87 -8.37 -4.70 5.91
CA PHE A 87 -9.37 -5.40 5.10
C PHE A 87 -10.56 -4.49 4.72
N ALA A 88 -10.78 -4.31 3.42
CA ALA A 88 -11.89 -3.52 2.89
C ALA A 88 -13.05 -4.40 2.39
N GLY A 89 -12.75 -5.62 1.96
CA GLY A 89 -13.74 -6.56 1.43
C GLY A 89 -13.13 -7.51 0.41
N TYR A 90 -13.99 -8.22 -0.31
CA TYR A 90 -13.64 -9.09 -1.43
C TYR A 90 -14.18 -8.52 -2.74
N LEU A 91 -13.51 -8.82 -3.86
CA LEU A 91 -14.13 -8.64 -5.18
C LEU A 91 -15.39 -9.52 -5.28
N PRO A 92 -16.46 -9.08 -5.96
CA PRO A 92 -17.56 -9.96 -6.33
C PRO A 92 -17.07 -11.21 -7.07
N ALA A 93 -17.68 -12.37 -6.83
CA ALA A 93 -17.18 -13.66 -7.32
C ALA A 93 -17.05 -13.72 -8.85
N ASP A 94 -17.99 -13.12 -9.58
CA ASP A 94 -17.97 -13.04 -11.04
C ASP A 94 -16.80 -12.18 -11.56
N ILE A 95 -16.50 -11.08 -10.88
CA ILE A 95 -15.33 -10.23 -11.17
C ILE A 95 -14.05 -10.97 -10.80
N ALA A 96 -13.98 -11.58 -9.61
CA ALA A 96 -12.84 -12.33 -9.12
C ALA A 96 -12.44 -13.45 -10.09
N LYS A 97 -13.42 -14.19 -10.62
CA LYS A 97 -13.22 -15.20 -11.67
C LYS A 97 -12.59 -14.62 -12.95
N LYS A 98 -12.98 -13.41 -13.35
CA LYS A 98 -12.43 -12.74 -14.55
C LYS A 98 -11.00 -12.27 -14.34
N VAL A 99 -10.69 -11.70 -13.16
CA VAL A 99 -9.45 -10.92 -12.97
C VAL A 99 -8.36 -11.61 -12.16
N ASN A 100 -8.68 -12.65 -11.37
CA ASN A 100 -7.71 -13.22 -10.42
C ASN A 100 -6.39 -13.64 -11.09
N ARG A 101 -6.41 -14.11 -12.34
CA ARG A 101 -5.23 -14.58 -13.07
C ARG A 101 -4.21 -13.48 -13.35
N TYR A 102 -4.59 -12.22 -13.20
CA TYR A 102 -3.73 -11.04 -13.41
C TYR A 102 -3.15 -10.50 -12.10
N VAL A 103 -3.83 -10.72 -10.98
CA VAL A 103 -3.44 -10.20 -9.66
C VAL A 103 -2.07 -10.77 -9.25
N GLY A 104 -1.11 -9.88 -9.02
CA GLY A 104 0.25 -10.23 -8.61
C GLY A 104 1.12 -10.85 -9.70
N LYS A 105 0.69 -10.84 -10.97
CA LYS A 105 1.48 -11.36 -12.09
C LYS A 105 2.32 -10.27 -12.75
N SER A 106 3.57 -10.60 -13.06
CA SER A 106 4.41 -9.77 -13.92
C SER A 106 3.78 -9.64 -15.31
N GLY A 107 3.85 -8.44 -15.89
CA GLY A 107 3.26 -8.14 -17.20
C GLY A 107 1.85 -7.54 -17.17
N TYR A 108 1.29 -7.30 -15.99
CA TYR A 108 0.02 -6.57 -15.82
C TYR A 108 0.22 -5.38 -14.89
N ASN A 109 -0.37 -4.26 -15.27
CA ASN A 109 -0.54 -3.08 -14.41
C ASN A 109 -1.95 -3.12 -13.84
N ILE A 110 -2.09 -2.90 -12.53
CA ILE A 110 -3.37 -2.90 -11.82
C ILE A 110 -3.50 -1.55 -11.12
N GLU A 111 -4.50 -0.78 -11.53
CA GLU A 111 -4.87 0.48 -10.93
C GLU A 111 -6.18 0.28 -10.19
N ALA A 112 -6.20 0.66 -8.92
CA ALA A 112 -7.30 0.40 -8.01
C ALA A 112 -7.57 1.64 -7.16
N THR A 113 -8.79 2.18 -7.25
CA THR A 113 -9.24 3.32 -6.44
C THR A 113 -10.44 2.90 -5.61
N LEU A 114 -10.29 2.96 -4.29
CA LEU A 114 -11.36 2.64 -3.34
C LEU A 114 -12.11 3.89 -2.92
N HIS A 115 -13.44 3.84 -2.93
CA HIS A 115 -14.34 4.89 -2.45
C HIS A 115 -15.16 4.39 -1.27
N GLY A 116 -15.13 5.12 -0.15
CA GLY A 116 -15.90 4.81 1.06
C GLY A 116 -17.17 5.64 1.20
N ARG A 117 -18.25 5.01 1.69
CA ARG A 117 -19.55 5.64 2.01
C ARG A 117 -20.15 5.03 3.27
N GLY A 118 -21.11 5.74 3.88
CA GLY A 118 -21.82 5.29 5.09
C GLY A 118 -21.20 5.84 6.37
N GLY A 119 -21.44 5.15 7.47
CA GLY A 119 -21.13 5.61 8.82
C GLY A 119 -22.21 6.55 9.38
N LYS A 120 -21.88 7.20 10.50
CA LYS A 120 -22.76 8.15 11.18
C LYS A 120 -23.00 9.40 10.35
N PHE A 121 -24.21 9.92 10.42
CA PHE A 121 -24.58 11.17 9.79
C PHE A 121 -25.66 11.87 10.60
N LYS A 122 -25.71 13.20 10.45
CA LYS A 122 -26.85 14.00 10.92
C LYS A 122 -27.84 14.22 9.77
N THR A 123 -29.12 14.12 10.09
CA THR A 123 -30.24 14.40 9.19
C THR A 123 -31.35 15.13 9.95
N LEU A 124 -32.48 15.41 9.29
CA LEU A 124 -33.67 15.93 9.95
C LEU A 124 -34.64 14.80 10.26
N ASP A 125 -35.40 14.97 11.33
CA ASP A 125 -36.56 14.13 11.64
C ASP A 125 -37.66 14.29 10.58
N ASP A 126 -38.68 13.43 10.63
CA ASP A 126 -39.77 13.42 9.64
C ASP A 126 -40.54 14.75 9.57
N THR A 127 -40.52 15.54 10.65
CA THR A 127 -41.15 16.86 10.70
C THR A 127 -40.28 17.99 10.13
N LEU A 128 -39.02 17.70 9.75
CA LEU A 128 -38.02 18.65 9.30
C LEU A 128 -37.68 19.74 10.34
N THR A 129 -37.98 19.51 11.61
CA THR A 129 -37.80 20.52 12.66
C THR A 129 -36.51 20.33 13.43
N LYS A 130 -36.11 19.08 13.65
CA LYS A 130 -35.03 18.70 14.57
C LYS A 130 -33.92 17.95 13.85
N VAL A 131 -32.68 18.28 14.19
CA VAL A 131 -31.51 17.50 13.76
C VAL A 131 -31.40 16.24 14.60
N ILE A 132 -31.29 15.10 13.93
CA ILE A 132 -31.11 13.77 14.53
C ILE A 132 -29.83 13.11 14.04
N LEU A 133 -29.28 12.22 14.85
CA LEU A 133 -28.14 11.37 14.50
C LEU A 133 -28.66 10.01 14.05
N ASP A 134 -28.17 9.53 12.91
CA ASP A 134 -28.48 8.22 12.37
C ASP A 134 -27.18 7.59 11.80
N GLU A 135 -27.23 6.31 11.43
CA GLU A 135 -26.09 5.53 11.00
C GLU A 135 -26.44 4.58 9.85
N LYS A 136 -25.59 4.54 8.83
CA LYS A 136 -25.67 3.57 7.74
C LYS A 136 -24.44 2.68 7.74
N GLU A 137 -24.61 1.42 7.35
CA GLU A 137 -23.49 0.52 7.15
C GLU A 137 -22.45 1.14 6.21
N ILE A 138 -21.18 1.02 6.61
CA ILE A 138 -20.06 1.41 5.77
C ILE A 138 -19.95 0.42 4.63
N SER A 139 -19.76 0.95 3.42
CA SER A 139 -19.48 0.14 2.25
C SER A 139 -18.45 0.80 1.35
N PHE A 140 -17.77 -0.05 0.59
CA PHE A 140 -16.75 0.39 -0.35
C PHE A 140 -17.12 0.02 -1.78
N ARG A 141 -16.83 0.95 -2.70
CA ARG A 141 -16.81 0.72 -4.14
C ARG A 141 -15.38 0.78 -4.62
N LEU A 142 -15.01 -0.12 -5.53
CA LEU A 142 -13.70 -0.18 -6.13
C LEU A 142 -13.81 0.11 -7.62
N ASP A 143 -13.06 1.11 -8.08
CA ASP A 143 -12.76 1.29 -9.50
C ASP A 143 -11.50 0.49 -9.78
N LEU A 144 -11.57 -0.44 -10.74
CA LEU A 144 -10.48 -1.37 -11.05
C LEU A 144 -10.18 -1.33 -12.54
N VAL A 145 -8.95 -0.97 -12.87
CA VAL A 145 -8.40 -1.03 -14.24
C VAL A 145 -7.24 -2.00 -14.26
N ILE A 146 -7.27 -2.95 -15.20
CA ILE A 146 -6.17 -3.86 -15.46
C ILE A 146 -5.73 -3.69 -16.90
N SER A 147 -4.43 -3.54 -17.08
CA SER A 147 -3.80 -3.34 -18.37
C SER A 147 -2.64 -4.29 -18.58
N LYS A 148 -2.48 -4.81 -19.80
CA LYS A 148 -1.29 -5.57 -20.18
C LYS A 148 -0.13 -4.61 -20.43
N VAL A 149 0.97 -4.83 -19.71
CA VAL A 149 2.23 -4.09 -19.92
C VAL A 149 2.83 -4.60 -21.22
N SER A 150 3.00 -3.68 -22.18
CA SER A 150 3.78 -3.96 -23.38
C SER A 150 5.25 -4.02 -22.99
N ILE A 151 5.78 -5.23 -22.83
CA ILE A 151 7.23 -5.42 -22.84
C ILE A 151 7.68 -5.03 -24.26
N PRO A 152 8.65 -4.12 -24.45
CA PRO A 152 9.20 -3.87 -25.77
C PRO A 152 9.70 -5.20 -26.34
N LYS A 153 9.11 -5.63 -27.45
CA LYS A 153 9.59 -6.77 -28.22
C LYS A 153 11.01 -6.40 -28.64
N LYS A 154 12.03 -7.05 -28.08
CA LYS A 154 13.37 -6.98 -28.67
C LYS A 154 13.21 -7.57 -30.07
N SER A 155 13.25 -6.70 -31.10
CA SER A 155 13.21 -7.12 -32.49
C SER A 155 14.39 -8.03 -32.73
N THR A 156 14.12 -9.30 -33.00
CA THR A 156 15.11 -10.24 -33.51
C THR A 156 15.45 -9.83 -34.94
N SER A 157 16.34 -8.85 -35.11
CA SER A 157 17.09 -8.67 -36.34
C SER A 157 18.37 -9.50 -36.22
N VAL A 158 18.44 -10.58 -36.98
CA VAL A 158 19.69 -11.27 -37.27
C VAL A 158 20.55 -10.28 -38.06
N VAL A 159 21.62 -9.78 -37.44
CA VAL A 159 22.76 -9.20 -38.14
C VAL A 159 24.01 -9.70 -37.43
N ASP A 160 24.77 -10.53 -38.12
CA ASP A 160 26.11 -10.94 -37.74
C ASP A 160 27.04 -9.73 -37.75
N SER A 161 27.59 -9.36 -36.59
CA SER A 161 28.91 -8.72 -36.49
C SER A 161 29.38 -8.65 -35.04
N ILE A 162 30.62 -9.08 -34.84
CA ILE A 162 31.36 -9.20 -33.59
C ILE A 162 31.76 -7.80 -33.10
N ALA A 163 31.33 -7.40 -31.88
CA ALA A 163 32.14 -6.70 -30.86
C ALA A 163 31.32 -6.25 -29.63
N SER A 164 31.79 -6.67 -28.45
CA SER A 164 31.62 -6.13 -27.09
C SER A 164 30.26 -6.19 -26.37
N PRO A 165 30.20 -6.78 -25.14
CA PRO A 165 28.99 -6.85 -24.34
C PRO A 165 28.79 -5.56 -23.53
N THR A 166 27.66 -4.86 -23.73
CA THR A 166 27.24 -3.77 -22.85
C THR A 166 25.93 -4.09 -22.13
N GLN A 167 26.13 -4.56 -20.89
CA GLN A 167 25.42 -4.25 -19.65
C GLN A 167 23.90 -4.11 -19.67
N THR A 168 23.20 -5.17 -19.22
CA THR A 168 21.84 -5.10 -18.67
C THR A 168 21.86 -5.66 -17.25
N THR A 169 22.48 -4.95 -16.30
CA THR A 169 22.60 -5.41 -14.90
C THR A 169 22.56 -4.26 -13.90
N ASN A 170 21.64 -3.30 -14.03
CA ASN A 170 21.66 -2.16 -13.11
C ASN A 170 20.61 -2.23 -11.97
N SER A 171 19.32 -2.54 -12.17
CA SER A 171 18.38 -2.38 -11.03
C SER A 171 18.44 -3.49 -9.95
N PHE A 172 18.52 -4.77 -10.32
CA PHE A 172 18.55 -5.87 -9.34
C PHE A 172 19.85 -5.88 -8.53
N TRP A 173 20.98 -5.76 -9.22
CA TRP A 173 22.29 -5.75 -8.58
C TRP A 173 22.48 -4.50 -7.72
N GLN A 174 22.04 -3.32 -8.16
CA GLN A 174 22.08 -2.12 -7.30
C GLN A 174 21.26 -2.29 -6.02
N ASN A 175 20.04 -2.82 -6.12
CA ASN A 175 19.22 -3.09 -4.93
C ASN A 175 19.86 -4.15 -4.02
N LEU A 176 20.44 -5.20 -4.58
CA LEU A 176 21.13 -6.24 -3.81
C LEU A 176 22.38 -5.69 -3.13
N PHE A 177 23.18 -4.88 -3.82
CA PHE A 177 24.35 -4.21 -3.25
C PHE A 177 23.96 -3.22 -2.14
N LEU A 178 22.88 -2.45 -2.32
CA LEU A 178 22.36 -1.56 -1.28
C LEU A 178 21.96 -2.34 -0.03
N ILE A 179 21.20 -3.43 -0.17
CA ILE A 179 20.79 -4.28 0.96
C ILE A 179 22.01 -4.86 1.68
N LEU A 180 22.99 -5.39 0.94
CA LEU A 180 24.22 -5.94 1.51
C LEU A 180 25.04 -4.88 2.25
N SER A 181 25.05 -3.62 1.76
CA SER A 181 25.75 -2.51 2.42
C SER A 181 25.09 -2.08 3.73
N PHE A 182 23.76 -2.10 3.83
CA PHE A 182 23.07 -1.84 5.09
C PHE A 182 23.32 -2.96 6.11
N LEU A 183 23.33 -4.21 5.64
CA LEU A 183 23.57 -5.37 6.49
C LEU A 183 25.00 -5.36 7.06
N SER A 184 26.00 -4.97 6.27
CA SER A 184 27.38 -4.88 6.75
C SER A 184 27.57 -3.80 7.82
N VAL A 185 26.87 -2.66 7.71
CA VAL A 185 26.89 -1.61 8.74
C VAL A 185 26.28 -2.09 10.05
N LEU A 186 25.15 -2.79 10.00
CA LEU A 186 24.52 -3.37 11.20
C LEU A 186 25.44 -4.38 11.90
N ILE A 187 26.13 -5.23 11.12
CA ILE A 187 27.13 -6.17 11.64
C ILE A 187 28.29 -5.41 12.28
N GLY A 188 28.80 -4.36 11.64
CA GLY A 188 29.86 -3.51 12.19
C GLY A 188 29.48 -2.87 13.53
N ILE A 189 28.26 -2.34 13.64
CA ILE A 189 27.72 -1.78 14.90
C ILE A 189 27.66 -2.85 15.99
N LEU A 190 27.20 -4.06 15.67
CA LEU A 190 27.16 -5.17 16.62
C LEU A 190 28.56 -5.53 17.13
N PHE A 191 29.56 -5.60 16.25
CA PHE A 191 30.95 -5.83 16.66
C PHE A 191 31.50 -4.74 17.57
N ILE A 192 31.16 -3.47 17.32
CA ILE A 192 31.55 -2.35 18.21
C ILE A 192 30.89 -2.47 19.59
N LEU A 193 29.60 -2.84 19.65
CA LEU A 193 28.90 -3.05 20.92
C LEU A 193 29.49 -4.22 21.71
N VAL A 194 29.82 -5.32 21.02
CA VAL A 194 30.50 -6.47 21.63
C VAL A 194 31.91 -6.09 22.10
N ALA A 195 32.65 -5.29 21.33
CA ALA A 195 33.95 -4.75 21.73
C ALA A 195 33.82 -3.96 23.05
N PHE A 196 32.82 -3.11 23.17
CA PHE A 196 32.55 -2.34 24.39
C PHE A 196 32.28 -3.22 25.62
N SER A 197 31.67 -4.41 25.42
CA SER A 197 31.52 -5.39 26.51
C SER A 197 32.86 -5.94 27.02
N PHE A 198 33.91 -5.99 26.18
CA PHE A 198 35.25 -6.40 26.63
C PHE A 198 35.96 -5.31 27.42
N LEU A 199 35.69 -4.04 27.12
CA LEU A 199 36.20 -2.90 27.90
C LEU A 199 35.71 -2.97 29.36
N LEU A 200 34.43 -3.29 29.56
CA LEU A 200 33.85 -3.49 30.90
C LEU A 200 34.48 -4.66 31.67
N LYS A 201 35.08 -5.62 30.96
CA LYS A 201 35.77 -6.78 31.53
C LYS A 201 37.28 -6.59 31.66
N GLN A 202 37.79 -5.36 31.48
CA GLN A 202 39.22 -5.01 31.48
C GLN A 202 40.06 -5.80 30.45
N LYS A 203 39.42 -6.32 29.40
CA LYS A 203 40.04 -7.08 28.30
C LYS A 203 40.43 -6.16 27.16
N ILE A 204 41.55 -5.46 27.35
CA ILE A 204 41.98 -4.34 26.50
C ILE A 204 42.35 -4.81 25.09
N LEU A 205 43.03 -5.96 24.95
CA LEU A 205 43.46 -6.47 23.64
C LEU A 205 42.25 -6.86 22.78
N GLU A 206 41.29 -7.58 23.35
CA GLU A 206 40.07 -8.01 22.67
C GLU A 206 39.16 -6.83 22.30
N PHE A 207 39.16 -5.77 23.13
CA PHE A 207 38.50 -4.51 22.80
C PHE A 207 39.06 -3.89 21.51
N PHE A 208 40.39 -3.74 21.40
CA PHE A 208 41.00 -3.15 20.21
C PHE A 208 40.80 -4.02 18.97
N VAL A 209 40.87 -5.34 19.08
CA VAL A 209 40.59 -6.27 17.97
C VAL A 209 39.14 -6.11 17.49
N GLY A 210 38.18 -6.08 18.41
CA GLY A 210 36.77 -5.88 18.06
C GLY A 210 36.49 -4.52 17.41
N LEU A 211 37.18 -3.47 17.86
CA LEU A 211 37.07 -2.12 17.30
C LEU A 211 37.64 -2.06 15.87
N VAL A 212 38.81 -2.63 15.62
CA VAL A 212 39.42 -2.69 14.28
C VAL A 212 38.54 -3.46 13.31
N ILE A 213 38.04 -4.63 13.72
CA ILE A 213 37.12 -5.45 12.90
C ILE A 213 35.83 -4.65 12.61
N GLY A 214 35.24 -4.04 13.63
CA GLY A 214 34.03 -3.21 13.48
C GLY A 214 34.23 -2.08 12.47
N VAL A 215 35.35 -1.36 12.54
CA VAL A 215 35.69 -0.26 11.61
C VAL A 215 35.91 -0.76 10.18
N LEU A 216 36.49 -1.94 9.97
CA LEU A 216 36.68 -2.53 8.64
C LEU A 216 35.35 -2.78 7.90
N PHE A 217 34.25 -3.04 8.63
CA PHE A 217 32.91 -3.18 8.05
C PHE A 217 32.30 -1.84 7.56
N PHE A 218 32.88 -0.68 7.92
CA PHE A 218 32.49 0.63 7.39
C PHE A 218 33.25 1.04 6.12
N ALA A 219 34.36 0.36 5.80
CA ALA A 219 35.16 0.63 4.60
C ALA A 219 34.39 0.51 3.26
N PRO A 220 33.41 -0.42 3.07
CA PRO A 220 32.67 -0.52 1.82
C PRO A 220 31.84 0.72 1.47
N ALA A 221 31.35 1.45 2.48
CA ALA A 221 30.53 2.65 2.28
C ALA A 221 31.33 3.84 1.72
N ALA A 222 32.63 3.93 2.06
CA ALA A 222 33.53 4.95 1.52
C ALA A 222 33.92 4.68 0.07
N VAL A 223 34.09 3.39 -0.29
CA VAL A 223 34.43 2.95 -1.65
C VAL A 223 33.25 3.12 -2.61
N TYR A 224 32.00 2.93 -2.15
CA TYR A 224 30.79 3.15 -2.96
C TYR A 224 30.69 4.56 -3.54
N LYS A 225 31.06 5.59 -2.76
CA LYS A 225 31.08 6.99 -3.20
C LYS A 225 32.07 7.25 -4.34
N TYR A 226 33.11 6.42 -4.46
CA TYR A 226 34.18 6.56 -5.46
C TYR A 226 33.93 5.72 -6.74
N ILE A 227 33.24 4.58 -6.61
CA ILE A 227 33.01 3.66 -7.75
C ILE A 227 31.75 4.03 -8.56
N PHE A 228 30.68 4.50 -7.92
CA PHE A 228 29.38 4.70 -8.58
C PHE A 228 29.03 6.16 -8.90
N LYS A 229 29.96 7.10 -8.70
CA LYS A 229 29.82 8.50 -9.12
C LYS A 229 30.57 8.74 -10.43
N LYS A 230 30.06 8.15 -11.52
CA LYS A 230 30.31 8.55 -12.91
C LYS A 230 29.04 8.35 -13.71
#